data_AF-A0A519GM47-F1
#
_entry.id   AF-A0A519GM47-F1
#
_cell.length_a   1.000
_cell.length_b   1.000
_cell.length_c   1.000
_cell.angle_alpha   90.00
_cell.angle_beta   90.00
_cell.angle_gamma   90.00
#
_symmetry.space_group_name_H-M   'P 1'
#
loop_
_entity.id
_entity.type
_entity.pdbx_description
1 polymer ?
#
loop_
_entity_poly.entity_id
_entity_poly.type
_entity_poly.pdbx_seq_one_letter_code
_entity_poly.pdbx_strand_id
1 'polypeptide(L)'
;MKPRELFDLLKEAFDSWTNDYASSMGAALAYYTVFSVAPLLLIVISVAGLVFGQDAARGEIFAQLSGMMGAQGALAVQGMLEAVNKPAEGIVATVIGIGLLVVGATTVFGELQNALDRIWRAPAQDTGKGVFNLLRVRLLSFSMIMGIGFLLMVSLVASAALAALGKWWSPVFGGWAALAQLVNFVFSFGMVTVMFAMIYKIMPRVRVEWRDVWVGAAVTALLFTIGKYLIGLYIGKSSVASGYGAAGSLVVVLVWVYYSAQIFLFGAEFTWVYAHTFGSLKGKVRPGREIGST
;
A
#
# COMPACT_ATOMS: atom_id res chain seq x y z
N MET A 1 -17.17 -15.30 15.09
CA MET A 1 -15.88 -15.96 15.36
C MET A 1 -15.62 -15.87 16.85
N LYS A 2 -15.29 -16.99 17.52
CA LYS A 2 -14.99 -16.96 18.97
C LYS A 2 -13.62 -16.29 19.19
N PRO A 3 -13.39 -15.59 20.32
CA PRO A 3 -12.10 -14.94 20.59
C PRO A 3 -10.89 -15.88 20.51
N ARG A 4 -11.06 -17.16 20.91
CA ARG A 4 -10.01 -18.18 20.79
C ARG A 4 -9.65 -18.48 19.33
N GLU A 5 -10.66 -18.64 18.47
CA GLU A 5 -10.44 -18.90 17.03
C GLU A 5 -9.72 -17.73 16.34
N LEU A 6 -10.04 -16.49 16.73
CA LEU A 6 -9.34 -15.30 16.23
C LEU A 6 -7.88 -15.26 16.69
N PHE A 7 -7.62 -15.58 17.96
CA PHE A 7 -6.27 -15.67 18.48
C PHE A 7 -5.46 -16.75 17.76
N ASP A 8 -6.05 -17.92 17.53
CA ASP A 8 -5.40 -19.01 16.80
C ASP A 8 -5.09 -18.62 15.35
N LEU A 9 -6.00 -17.91 14.67
CA LEU A 9 -5.73 -17.35 13.33
C LEU A 9 -4.56 -16.36 13.34
N LEU A 10 -4.54 -15.43 14.30
CA LEU A 10 -3.48 -14.43 14.38
C LEU A 10 -2.13 -15.07 14.67
N LYS A 11 -2.10 -16.08 15.54
CA LYS A 11 -0.91 -16.86 15.84
C LYS A 11 -0.43 -17.61 14.61
N GLU A 12 -1.32 -18.31 13.91
CA GLU A 12 -0.96 -19.06 12.71
C GLU A 12 -0.52 -18.14 11.55
N ALA A 13 -1.11 -16.95 11.43
CA ALA A 13 -0.66 -15.93 10.49
C ALA A 13 0.73 -15.40 10.83
N PHE A 14 1.05 -15.23 12.12
CA PHE A 14 2.38 -14.82 12.57
C PHE A 14 3.45 -15.90 12.33
N ASP A 15 3.11 -17.16 12.59
CA ASP A 15 3.99 -18.29 12.31
C ASP A 15 4.26 -18.38 10.80
N SER A 16 3.22 -18.22 9.96
CA SER A 16 3.36 -18.21 8.50
C SER A 16 4.21 -17.04 8.01
N TRP A 17 3.96 -15.82 8.51
CA TRP A 17 4.74 -14.61 8.22
C TRP A 17 6.23 -14.81 8.54
N THR A 18 6.54 -15.50 9.64
CA THR A 18 7.92 -15.81 10.03
C THR A 18 8.54 -16.85 9.08
N ASN A 19 7.82 -17.94 8.81
CA ASN A 19 8.29 -19.03 7.94
C ASN A 19 8.50 -18.60 6.48
N ASP A 20 7.70 -17.65 6.00
CA ASP A 20 7.81 -17.09 4.64
C ASP A 20 8.84 -15.95 4.57
N TYR A 21 9.56 -15.66 5.65
CA TYR A 21 10.57 -14.59 5.74
C TYR A 21 9.99 -13.22 5.36
N ALA A 22 8.75 -12.95 5.78
CA ALA A 22 8.03 -11.73 5.40
C ALA A 22 8.70 -10.45 5.94
N SER A 23 9.44 -10.54 7.05
CA SER A 23 10.32 -9.45 7.50
C SER A 23 11.30 -9.02 6.39
N SER A 24 11.97 -9.98 5.78
CA SER A 24 12.94 -9.75 4.70
C SER A 24 12.27 -9.28 3.41
N MET A 25 11.10 -9.85 3.07
CA MET A 25 10.29 -9.37 1.93
C MET A 25 9.88 -7.91 2.12
N GLY A 26 9.48 -7.51 3.33
CA GLY A 26 9.14 -6.12 3.62
C GLY A 26 10.35 -5.19 3.57
N ALA A 27 11.56 -5.67 3.92
CA ALA A 27 12.79 -4.91 3.74
C ALA A 27 13.11 -4.69 2.25
N ALA A 28 12.96 -5.72 1.43
CA ALA A 28 13.10 -5.63 -0.03
C ALA A 28 12.07 -4.65 -0.62
N LEU A 29 10.81 -4.75 -0.20
CA LEU A 29 9.76 -3.82 -0.60
C LEU A 29 10.09 -2.37 -0.23
N ALA A 30 10.59 -2.12 0.98
CA ALA A 30 11.00 -0.79 1.41
C ALA A 30 12.13 -0.23 0.54
N TYR A 31 13.17 -1.05 0.30
CA TYR A 31 14.29 -0.70 -0.56
C TYR A 31 13.80 -0.33 -1.97
N TYR A 32 13.08 -1.23 -2.65
CA TYR A 32 12.60 -0.98 -4.01
C TYR A 32 11.61 0.18 -4.07
N THR A 33 10.73 0.33 -3.07
CA THR A 33 9.78 1.46 -3.02
C THR A 33 10.49 2.79 -2.99
N VAL A 34 11.55 2.95 -2.19
CA VAL A 34 12.29 4.22 -2.10
C VAL A 34 12.89 4.64 -3.43
N PHE A 35 13.45 3.69 -4.19
CA PHE A 35 13.95 3.98 -5.54
C PHE A 35 12.84 4.16 -6.60
N SER A 36 11.61 3.74 -6.29
CA SER A 36 10.47 3.77 -7.20
C SER A 36 9.47 4.88 -6.91
N VAL A 37 9.55 5.50 -5.72
CA VAL A 37 8.52 6.43 -5.23
C VAL A 37 8.41 7.66 -6.14
N ALA A 38 9.55 8.27 -6.50
CA ALA A 38 9.55 9.43 -7.38
C ALA A 38 9.03 9.07 -8.79
N PRO A 39 9.49 7.99 -9.46
CA PRO A 39 8.90 7.55 -10.71
C PRO A 39 7.39 7.33 -10.68
N LEU A 40 6.91 6.63 -9.66
CA LEU A 40 5.49 6.31 -9.53
C LEU A 40 4.66 7.57 -9.29
N LEU A 41 5.12 8.45 -8.42
CA LEU A 41 4.43 9.71 -8.14
C LEU A 41 4.38 10.62 -9.38
N LEU A 42 5.43 10.67 -10.20
CA LEU A 42 5.39 11.42 -11.45
C LEU A 42 4.33 10.89 -12.42
N ILE A 43 4.17 9.57 -12.53
CA ILE A 43 3.11 8.97 -13.35
C ILE A 43 1.73 9.34 -12.78
N VAL A 44 1.54 9.18 -11.47
CA VAL A 44 0.26 9.51 -10.81
C VAL A 44 -0.08 10.99 -10.97
N ILE A 45 0.87 11.90 -10.74
CA ILE A 45 0.70 13.36 -10.90
C ILE A 45 0.41 13.71 -12.36
N SER A 46 1.10 13.06 -13.31
CA SER A 46 0.88 13.32 -14.73
C SER A 46 -0.54 12.93 -15.14
N VAL A 47 -0.97 11.72 -14.77
CA VAL A 47 -2.32 11.21 -15.11
C VAL A 47 -3.41 12.03 -14.41
N ALA A 48 -3.28 12.31 -13.12
CA ALA A 48 -4.25 13.13 -12.39
C ALA A 48 -4.24 14.59 -12.88
N GLY A 49 -3.07 15.11 -13.23
CA GLY A 49 -2.88 16.47 -13.74
C GLY A 49 -3.55 16.72 -15.09
N LEU A 50 -3.74 15.69 -15.92
CA LEU A 50 -4.51 15.79 -17.17
C LEU A 50 -5.99 16.15 -16.93
N VAL A 51 -6.53 15.82 -15.76
CA VAL A 51 -7.95 16.03 -15.43
C VAL A 51 -8.14 17.21 -14.48
N PHE A 52 -7.26 17.38 -13.50
CA PHE A 52 -7.43 18.36 -12.40
C PHE A 52 -6.39 19.48 -12.37
N GLY A 53 -5.37 19.42 -13.22
CA GLY A 53 -4.18 20.29 -13.16
C GLY A 53 -3.10 19.72 -12.24
N GLN A 54 -1.82 19.96 -12.61
CA GLN A 54 -0.68 19.36 -11.90
C GLN A 54 -0.56 19.84 -10.44
N ASP A 55 -0.86 21.10 -10.16
CA ASP A 55 -0.74 21.67 -8.80
C ASP A 55 -1.80 21.09 -7.86
N ALA A 56 -3.04 20.93 -8.34
CA ALA A 56 -4.11 20.28 -7.57
C ALA A 56 -3.77 18.81 -7.27
N ALA A 57 -3.26 18.08 -8.26
CA ALA A 57 -2.82 16.70 -8.09
C ALA A 57 -1.67 16.57 -7.07
N ARG A 58 -0.66 17.45 -7.16
CA ARG A 58 0.47 17.48 -6.20
C ARG A 58 0.00 17.80 -4.78
N GLY A 59 -0.84 18.82 -4.62
CA GLY A 59 -1.38 19.22 -3.33
C GLY A 59 -2.18 18.12 -2.65
N GLU A 60 -3.03 17.42 -3.41
CA GLU A 60 -3.84 16.31 -2.87
C GLU A 60 -2.96 15.11 -2.48
N ILE A 61 -2.00 14.72 -3.33
CA ILE A 61 -1.05 13.65 -2.99
C ILE A 61 -0.29 13.98 -1.71
N PHE A 62 0.16 15.23 -1.55
CA PHE A 62 0.82 15.65 -0.32
C PHE A 62 -0.11 15.57 0.89
N ALA A 63 -1.37 15.99 0.77
CA ALA A 63 -2.35 15.89 1.85
C ALA A 63 -2.60 14.43 2.26
N GLN A 64 -2.72 13.52 1.29
CA GLN A 64 -2.90 12.09 1.53
C GLN A 64 -1.65 11.47 2.20
N LEU A 65 -0.46 11.77 1.69
CA LEU A 65 0.79 11.34 2.33
C LEU A 65 0.87 11.87 3.76
N SER A 66 0.57 13.15 4.00
CA SER A 66 0.58 13.72 5.36
C SER A 66 -0.39 13.00 6.30
N GLY A 67 -1.59 12.64 5.81
CA GLY A 67 -2.56 11.85 6.56
C GLY A 67 -2.14 10.40 6.83
N MET A 68 -1.26 9.82 6.02
CA MET A 68 -0.81 8.42 6.11
C MET A 68 0.53 8.24 6.86
N MET A 69 1.48 9.15 6.66
CA MET A 69 2.85 9.10 7.22
C MET A 69 3.20 10.24 8.16
N GLY A 70 2.30 11.21 8.33
CA GLY A 70 2.57 12.44 9.07
C GLY A 70 3.33 13.48 8.23
N ALA A 71 3.42 14.70 8.75
CA ALA A 71 4.01 15.83 8.03
C ALA A 71 5.48 15.60 7.64
N GLN A 72 6.29 15.05 8.54
CA GLN A 72 7.72 14.80 8.29
C GLN A 72 7.94 13.76 7.19
N GLY A 73 7.15 12.68 7.17
CA GLY A 73 7.20 11.70 6.09
C GLY A 73 6.79 12.29 4.75
N ALA A 74 5.69 13.06 4.74
CA ALA A 74 5.20 13.69 3.52
C ALA A 74 6.21 14.68 2.93
N LEU A 75 6.86 15.49 3.77
CA LEU A 75 7.94 16.40 3.35
C LEU A 75 9.14 15.64 2.79
N ALA A 76 9.50 14.48 3.37
CA ALA A 76 10.58 13.66 2.84
C ALA A 76 10.28 13.13 1.43
N VAL A 77 9.05 12.67 1.19
CA VAL A 77 8.60 12.24 -0.14
C VAL A 77 8.51 13.41 -1.13
N GLN A 78 8.02 14.56 -0.68
CA GLN A 78 7.97 15.77 -1.50
C GLN A 78 9.37 16.23 -1.94
N GLY A 79 10.36 16.23 -1.03
CA GLY A 79 11.73 16.58 -1.37
C GLY A 79 12.35 15.64 -2.41
N MET A 80 12.04 14.33 -2.35
CA MET A 80 12.44 13.38 -3.40
C MET A 80 11.79 13.70 -4.74
N LEU A 81 10.52 14.10 -4.77
CA LEU A 81 9.81 14.48 -5.99
C LEU A 81 10.39 15.76 -6.61
N GLU A 82 10.68 16.77 -5.80
CA GLU A 82 11.28 18.04 -6.25
C GLU A 82 12.68 17.84 -6.82
N ALA A 83 13.47 16.92 -6.26
CA ALA A 83 14.78 16.56 -6.78
C ALA A 83 14.72 15.96 -8.20
N VAL A 84 13.66 15.21 -8.52
CA VAL A 84 13.48 14.54 -9.83
C VAL A 84 12.76 15.43 -10.84
N ASN A 85 11.98 16.43 -10.41
CA ASN A 85 11.28 17.39 -11.28
C ASN A 85 12.18 18.48 -11.89
N LYS A 86 13.50 18.46 -11.63
CA LYS A 86 14.42 19.38 -12.31
C LYS A 86 14.58 18.95 -13.77
N PRO A 87 14.34 19.84 -14.76
CA PRO A 87 14.48 19.49 -16.18
C PRO A 87 15.87 18.90 -16.44
N ALA A 88 15.91 17.66 -16.93
CA ALA A 88 17.14 17.06 -17.39
C ALA A 88 17.56 17.76 -18.69
N GLU A 89 18.66 18.52 -18.66
CA GLU A 89 19.17 19.16 -19.87
C GLU A 89 19.81 18.11 -20.78
N GLY A 90 19.24 17.93 -21.98
CA GLY A 90 19.78 17.08 -23.04
C GLY A 90 19.06 15.73 -23.23
N ILE A 91 19.04 15.26 -24.49
CA ILE A 91 18.35 14.03 -24.93
C ILE A 91 18.85 12.80 -24.14
N VAL A 92 20.15 12.71 -23.87
CA VAL A 92 20.76 11.59 -23.13
C VAL A 92 20.22 11.51 -21.71
N ALA A 93 20.10 12.65 -21.03
CA ALA A 93 19.59 12.71 -19.66
C ALA A 93 18.09 12.36 -19.59
N THR A 94 17.30 12.78 -20.59
CA THR A 94 15.90 12.38 -20.74
C THR A 94 15.74 10.88 -20.97
N VAL A 95 16.55 10.27 -21.85
CA VAL A 95 16.49 8.82 -22.12
C VAL A 95 16.88 8.01 -20.89
N ILE A 96 17.95 8.40 -20.18
CA ILE A 96 18.37 7.75 -18.93
C ILE A 96 17.28 7.91 -17.86
N GLY A 97 16.69 9.12 -17.75
CA GLY A 97 15.58 9.40 -16.84
C GLY A 97 14.38 8.49 -17.10
N ILE A 98 13.92 8.40 -18.35
CA ILE A 98 12.84 7.48 -18.75
C ILE A 98 13.20 6.02 -18.43
N GLY A 99 14.44 5.61 -18.71
CA GLY A 99 14.92 4.26 -18.37
C GLY A 99 14.83 3.97 -16.87
N LEU A 100 15.32 4.88 -16.04
CA LEU A 100 15.25 4.78 -14.57
C LEU A 100 13.80 4.79 -14.08
N LEU A 101 12.94 5.63 -14.65
CA LEU A 101 11.52 5.67 -14.32
C LEU A 101 10.84 4.32 -14.57
N VAL A 102 11.09 3.74 -15.75
CA VAL A 102 10.51 2.46 -16.16
C VAL A 102 11.03 1.31 -15.30
N VAL A 103 12.33 1.28 -15.02
CA VAL A 103 12.94 0.24 -14.17
C VAL A 103 12.42 0.36 -12.74
N GLY A 104 12.49 1.56 -12.14
CA GLY A 104 11.98 1.80 -10.78
C GLY A 104 10.52 1.41 -10.65
N ALA A 105 9.64 1.93 -11.50
CA ALA A 105 8.23 1.57 -11.45
C ALA A 105 8.01 0.04 -11.57
N THR A 106 8.81 -0.69 -12.36
CA THR A 106 8.62 -2.14 -12.54
C THR A 106 9.14 -2.97 -11.36
N THR A 107 10.23 -2.55 -10.70
CA THR A 107 10.88 -3.37 -9.67
C THR A 107 10.02 -3.53 -8.41
N VAL A 108 9.44 -2.45 -7.89
CA VAL A 108 8.63 -2.51 -6.66
C VAL A 108 7.36 -3.36 -6.85
N PHE A 109 6.68 -3.26 -8.00
CA PHE A 109 5.52 -4.10 -8.27
C PHE A 109 5.91 -5.56 -8.52
N GLY A 110 7.05 -5.81 -9.17
CA GLY A 110 7.60 -7.15 -9.31
C GLY A 110 7.84 -7.79 -7.94
N GLU A 111 8.47 -7.06 -7.03
CA GLU A 111 8.74 -7.53 -5.67
C GLU A 111 7.45 -7.77 -4.87
N LEU A 112 6.49 -6.86 -4.96
CA LEU A 112 5.19 -7.00 -4.29
C LEU A 112 4.42 -8.22 -4.82
N GLN A 113 4.52 -8.51 -6.11
CA GLN A 113 3.90 -9.69 -6.70
C GLN A 113 4.61 -10.95 -6.25
N ASN A 114 5.95 -10.96 -6.26
CA ASN A 114 6.74 -12.10 -5.77
C ASN A 114 6.44 -12.41 -4.29
N ALA A 115 6.31 -11.38 -3.45
CA ALA A 115 5.97 -11.54 -2.04
C ALA A 115 4.57 -12.14 -1.85
N LEU A 116 3.57 -11.63 -2.58
CA LEU A 116 2.22 -12.19 -2.54
C LEU A 116 2.17 -13.61 -3.12
N ASP A 117 2.87 -13.88 -4.22
CA ASP A 117 2.93 -15.20 -4.83
C ASP A 117 3.56 -16.22 -3.86
N ARG A 118 4.57 -15.81 -3.10
CA ARG A 118 5.15 -16.64 -2.02
C ARG A 118 4.13 -16.94 -0.93
N ILE A 119 3.47 -15.92 -0.38
CA ILE A 119 2.42 -16.06 0.64
C ILE A 119 1.29 -16.96 0.15
N TRP A 120 0.89 -16.84 -1.12
CA TRP A 120 -0.17 -17.66 -1.69
C TRP A 120 0.29 -19.04 -2.16
N ARG A 121 1.58 -19.39 -1.97
CA ARG A 121 2.22 -20.61 -2.49
C ARG A 121 1.89 -20.85 -3.96
N ALA A 122 1.96 -19.78 -4.76
CA ALA A 122 1.71 -19.85 -6.18
C ALA A 122 2.68 -20.86 -6.83
N PRO A 123 2.22 -21.62 -7.85
CA PRO A 123 3.10 -22.56 -8.56
C PRO A 123 4.37 -21.86 -9.01
N ALA A 124 5.51 -22.56 -8.87
CA ALA A 124 6.81 -22.05 -9.27
C ALA A 124 6.74 -21.54 -10.71
N GLN A 125 7.38 -20.40 -10.95
CA GLN A 125 7.40 -19.79 -12.26
C GLN A 125 8.05 -20.76 -13.25
N ASP A 126 7.29 -21.21 -14.26
CA ASP A 126 7.91 -21.54 -15.54
C ASP A 126 8.63 -20.26 -15.96
N THR A 127 9.96 -20.35 -16.00
CA THR A 127 10.89 -19.23 -16.16
C THR A 127 10.87 -18.71 -17.60
N GLY A 128 9.68 -18.40 -18.12
CA GLY A 128 9.50 -17.70 -19.37
C GLY A 128 9.96 -16.26 -19.18
N LYS A 129 11.25 -16.00 -19.40
CA LYS A 129 11.90 -14.68 -19.55
C LYS A 129 11.37 -13.92 -20.78
N GLY A 130 10.06 -13.98 -21.04
CA GLY A 130 9.42 -13.42 -22.21
C GLY A 130 8.99 -11.99 -21.97
N VAL A 131 9.09 -11.19 -23.04
CA VAL A 131 8.49 -9.84 -23.15
C VAL A 131 7.02 -9.83 -22.67
N PHE A 132 6.31 -10.95 -22.82
CA PHE A 132 4.93 -11.12 -22.36
C PHE A 132 4.77 -11.04 -20.82
N ASN A 133 5.68 -11.61 -20.03
CA ASN A 133 5.63 -11.49 -18.56
C ASN A 133 5.90 -10.04 -18.14
N LEU A 134 6.86 -9.37 -18.78
CA LEU A 134 7.13 -7.95 -18.56
C LEU A 134 5.90 -7.09 -18.92
N LEU A 135 5.26 -7.35 -20.05
CA LEU A 135 4.05 -6.66 -20.48
C LEU A 135 2.90 -6.88 -19.49
N ARG A 136 2.72 -8.11 -18.99
CA ARG A 136 1.69 -8.46 -18.00
C ARG A 136 1.91 -7.74 -16.68
N VAL A 137 3.14 -7.75 -16.15
CA VAL A 137 3.48 -7.03 -14.91
C VAL A 137 3.19 -5.54 -15.10
N ARG A 138 3.59 -4.95 -16.24
CA ARG A 138 3.30 -3.54 -16.53
C ARG A 138 1.81 -3.23 -16.63
N LEU A 139 1.03 -4.08 -17.28
CA LEU A 139 -0.43 -3.90 -17.37
C LEU A 139 -1.09 -4.00 -16.00
N LEU A 140 -0.62 -4.90 -15.12
CA LEU A 140 -1.10 -4.99 -13.73
C LEU A 140 -0.70 -3.75 -12.94
N SER A 141 0.57 -3.31 -13.01
CA SER A 141 1.04 -2.08 -12.38
C SER A 141 0.24 -0.86 -12.84
N PHE A 142 -0.01 -0.74 -14.15
CA PHE A 142 -0.81 0.34 -14.73
C PHE A 142 -2.26 0.28 -14.24
N SER A 143 -2.86 -0.91 -14.19
CA SER A 143 -4.22 -1.11 -13.66
C SER A 143 -4.32 -0.73 -12.18
N MET A 144 -3.30 -1.05 -11.37
CA MET A 144 -3.25 -0.66 -9.96
C MET A 144 -3.04 0.84 -9.79
N ILE A 145 -2.14 1.46 -10.57
CA ILE A 145 -1.93 2.91 -10.55
C ILE A 145 -3.24 3.62 -10.91
N MET A 146 -3.94 3.17 -11.95
CA MET A 146 -5.26 3.71 -12.29
C MET A 146 -6.30 3.46 -11.21
N GLY A 147 -6.33 2.27 -10.60
CA GLY A 147 -7.27 1.93 -9.52
C GLY A 147 -7.05 2.77 -8.26
N ILE A 148 -5.80 2.94 -7.84
CA ILE A 148 -5.41 3.81 -6.72
C ILE A 148 -5.69 5.27 -7.08
N GLY A 149 -5.32 5.73 -8.29
CA GLY A 149 -5.62 7.08 -8.76
C GLY A 149 -7.11 7.38 -8.77
N PHE A 150 -7.93 6.47 -9.30
CA PHE A 150 -9.39 6.57 -9.28
C PHE A 150 -9.93 6.62 -7.84
N LEU A 151 -9.42 5.76 -6.96
CA LEU A 151 -9.77 5.78 -5.55
C LEU A 151 -9.44 7.15 -4.93
N LEU A 152 -8.23 7.68 -5.12
CA LEU A 152 -7.85 9.01 -4.64
C LEU A 152 -8.80 10.09 -5.18
N MET A 153 -9.23 9.96 -6.44
CA MET A 153 -10.20 10.88 -7.01
C MET A 153 -11.56 10.81 -6.32
N VAL A 154 -12.07 9.61 -6.07
CA VAL A 154 -13.31 9.41 -5.31
C VAL A 154 -13.17 9.97 -3.89
N SER A 155 -12.00 9.80 -3.27
CA SER A 155 -11.69 10.38 -1.95
C SER A 155 -11.77 11.90 -1.96
N LEU A 156 -11.18 12.54 -2.97
CA LEU A 156 -11.19 13.99 -3.11
C LEU A 156 -12.61 14.52 -3.27
N VAL A 157 -13.38 13.93 -4.18
CA VAL A 157 -14.78 14.31 -4.42
C VAL A 157 -15.61 14.11 -3.16
N ALA A 158 -15.43 12.98 -2.47
CA ALA A 158 -16.14 12.71 -1.22
C ALA A 158 -15.73 13.68 -0.11
N SER A 159 -14.44 13.97 0.05
CA SER A 159 -13.92 14.91 1.05
C SER A 159 -14.42 16.33 0.79
N ALA A 160 -14.40 16.77 -0.47
CA ALA A 160 -14.94 18.07 -0.87
C ALA A 160 -16.45 18.16 -0.64
N ALA A 161 -17.20 17.11 -0.99
CA ALA A 161 -18.65 17.04 -0.74
C ALA A 161 -18.96 17.07 0.76
N LEU A 162 -18.24 16.29 1.58
CA LEU A 162 -18.39 16.30 3.04
C LEU A 162 -18.05 17.66 3.64
N ALA A 163 -16.99 18.32 3.18
CA ALA A 163 -16.62 19.65 3.63
C ALA A 163 -17.65 20.73 3.24
N ALA A 164 -18.21 20.65 2.03
CA ALA A 164 -19.26 21.55 1.56
C ALA A 164 -20.57 21.37 2.37
N LEU A 165 -21.00 20.11 2.55
CA LEU A 165 -22.16 19.77 3.39
C LEU A 165 -21.95 20.22 4.84
N GLY A 166 -20.74 20.03 5.38
CA GLY A 166 -20.37 20.48 6.72
C GLY A 166 -20.51 21.99 6.90
N LYS A 167 -20.11 22.80 5.90
CA LYS A 167 -20.28 24.27 5.93
C LYS A 167 -21.76 24.69 5.91
N TRP A 168 -22.61 23.98 5.18
CA TRP A 168 -24.04 24.29 5.06
C TRP A 168 -24.84 23.89 6.30
N TRP A 169 -24.42 22.82 6.99
CA TRP A 169 -25.12 22.32 8.18
C TRP A 169 -24.53 22.82 9.51
N SER A 170 -23.30 23.33 9.52
CA SER A 170 -22.63 23.92 10.70
C SER A 170 -23.48 24.99 11.44
N PRO A 171 -24.21 25.90 10.76
CA PRO A 171 -25.00 26.92 11.45
C PRO A 171 -26.29 26.39 12.10
N VAL A 172 -26.80 25.25 11.65
CA VAL A 172 -28.15 24.75 12.00
C VAL A 172 -28.09 23.61 13.03
N PHE A 173 -27.00 22.84 13.05
CA PHE A 173 -26.92 21.58 13.80
C PHE A 173 -25.56 21.40 14.49
N GLY A 174 -25.32 22.19 15.55
CA GLY A 174 -24.10 22.14 16.39
C GLY A 174 -23.81 20.81 17.11
N GLY A 175 -24.64 19.76 16.92
CA GLY A 175 -24.47 18.43 17.51
C GLY A 175 -23.99 17.33 16.56
N TRP A 176 -23.95 17.55 15.24
CA TRP A 176 -23.65 16.48 14.26
C TRP A 176 -22.18 16.41 13.82
N ALA A 177 -21.30 17.24 14.39
CA ALA A 177 -19.86 17.19 14.11
C ALA A 177 -19.27 15.80 14.38
N ALA A 178 -19.71 15.14 15.46
CA ALA A 178 -19.32 13.77 15.79
C ALA A 178 -19.79 12.76 14.72
N LEU A 179 -21.00 12.91 14.19
CA LEU A 179 -21.49 12.06 13.11
C LEU A 179 -20.70 12.31 11.82
N ALA A 180 -20.44 13.57 11.45
CA ALA A 180 -19.65 13.89 10.26
C ALA A 180 -18.24 13.29 10.34
N GLN A 181 -17.62 13.34 11.52
CA GLN A 181 -16.33 12.71 11.77
C GLN A 181 -16.39 11.18 11.70
N LEU A 182 -17.45 10.56 12.23
CA LEU A 182 -17.68 9.12 12.12
C LEU A 182 -17.89 8.68 10.67
N VAL A 183 -18.70 9.41 9.90
CA VAL A 183 -18.94 9.14 8.47
C VAL A 183 -17.64 9.25 7.69
N ASN A 184 -16.85 10.30 7.92
CA ASN A 184 -15.54 10.45 7.28
C ASN A 184 -14.59 9.30 7.64
N PHE A 185 -14.57 8.89 8.92
CA PHE A 185 -13.76 7.77 9.38
C PHE A 185 -14.17 6.45 8.71
N VAL A 186 -15.47 6.13 8.70
CA VAL A 186 -16.01 4.92 8.06
C VAL A 186 -15.73 4.92 6.56
N PHE A 187 -15.92 6.06 5.89
CA PHE A 187 -15.64 6.21 4.47
C PHE A 187 -14.15 6.02 4.16
N SER A 188 -13.28 6.69 4.90
CA SER A 188 -11.82 6.57 4.78
C SER A 188 -11.36 5.13 5.03
N PHE A 189 -11.90 4.49 6.08
CA PHE A 189 -11.61 3.10 6.40
C PHE A 189 -12.08 2.15 5.29
N GLY A 190 -13.29 2.34 4.77
CA GLY A 190 -13.83 1.58 3.64
C GLY A 190 -12.96 1.72 2.40
N MET A 191 -12.48 2.92 2.12
CA MET A 191 -11.61 3.19 0.99
C MET A 191 -10.25 2.48 1.11
N VAL A 192 -9.60 2.54 2.27
CA VAL A 192 -8.36 1.78 2.56
C VAL A 192 -8.61 0.27 2.45
N THR A 193 -9.77 -0.20 2.93
CA THR A 193 -10.18 -1.61 2.79
C THR A 193 -10.31 -2.02 1.33
N VAL A 194 -10.98 -1.22 0.50
CA VAL A 194 -11.11 -1.47 -0.95
C VAL A 194 -9.73 -1.49 -1.62
N MET A 195 -8.84 -0.59 -1.24
CA MET A 195 -7.47 -0.54 -1.77
C MET A 195 -6.71 -1.83 -1.48
N PHE A 196 -6.68 -2.30 -0.23
CA PHE A 196 -6.04 -3.57 0.11
C PHE A 196 -6.73 -4.77 -0.57
N ALA A 197 -8.07 -4.74 -0.67
CA ALA A 197 -8.83 -5.79 -1.34
C ALA A 197 -8.45 -5.91 -2.82
N MET A 198 -8.32 -4.77 -3.53
CA MET A 198 -7.87 -4.77 -4.92
C MET A 198 -6.47 -5.35 -5.05
N ILE A 199 -5.53 -4.97 -4.18
CA ILE A 199 -4.15 -5.49 -4.23
C ILE A 199 -4.15 -7.01 -3.99
N TYR A 200 -4.80 -7.49 -2.92
CA TYR A 200 -4.86 -8.92 -2.58
C TYR A 200 -5.63 -9.77 -3.60
N LYS A 201 -6.54 -9.16 -4.38
CA LYS A 201 -7.29 -9.88 -5.42
C LYS A 201 -6.58 -9.91 -6.77
N ILE A 202 -6.01 -8.79 -7.19
CA ILE A 202 -5.53 -8.57 -8.57
C ILE A 202 -4.07 -8.98 -8.72
N MET A 203 -3.27 -8.80 -7.66
CA MET A 203 -1.83 -8.90 -7.76
C MET A 203 -1.26 -10.34 -7.68
N PRO A 204 -1.77 -11.22 -6.79
CA PRO A 204 -1.34 -12.61 -6.79
C PRO A 204 -1.66 -13.29 -8.13
N ARG A 205 -0.80 -14.21 -8.56
CA ARG A 205 -1.02 -15.00 -9.78
C ARG A 205 -2.06 -16.10 -9.61
N VAL A 206 -2.40 -16.42 -8.37
CA VAL A 206 -3.47 -17.37 -8.04
C VAL A 206 -4.82 -16.66 -7.93
N ARG A 207 -5.89 -17.40 -8.20
CA ARG A 207 -7.25 -16.88 -8.01
C ARG A 207 -7.62 -16.96 -6.53
N VAL A 208 -7.74 -15.81 -5.89
CA VAL A 208 -8.25 -15.69 -4.52
C VAL A 208 -9.73 -15.32 -4.56
N GLU A 209 -10.58 -15.97 -3.77
CA GLU A 209 -12.02 -15.64 -3.71
C GLU A 209 -12.29 -14.30 -3.00
N TRP A 210 -13.26 -13.53 -3.50
CA TRP A 210 -13.57 -12.19 -2.97
C TRP A 210 -13.98 -12.21 -1.50
N ARG A 211 -14.67 -13.26 -1.07
CA ARG A 211 -15.12 -13.42 0.32
C ARG A 211 -13.95 -13.45 1.30
N ASP A 212 -12.85 -14.10 0.93
CA ASP A 212 -11.66 -14.20 1.78
C ASP A 212 -10.88 -12.90 1.76
N VAL A 213 -10.77 -12.28 0.58
CA VAL A 213 -10.08 -10.99 0.37
C VAL A 213 -10.69 -9.89 1.22
N TRP A 214 -12.02 -9.77 1.30
CA TRP A 214 -12.67 -8.69 2.07
C TRP A 214 -12.35 -8.76 3.56
N VAL A 215 -12.33 -9.96 4.13
CA VAL A 215 -12.02 -10.15 5.56
C VAL A 215 -10.55 -9.81 5.81
N GLY A 216 -9.66 -10.32 4.96
CA GLY A 216 -8.24 -10.00 5.02
C GLY A 216 -7.95 -8.50 4.90
N ALA A 217 -8.49 -7.87 3.87
CA ALA A 217 -8.31 -6.46 3.60
C ALA A 217 -8.87 -5.56 4.72
N ALA A 218 -9.98 -5.93 5.34
CA ALA A 218 -10.53 -5.18 6.47
C ALA A 218 -9.63 -5.26 7.72
N VAL A 219 -9.07 -6.45 8.00
CA VAL A 219 -8.09 -6.62 9.08
C VAL A 219 -6.81 -5.83 8.79
N THR A 220 -6.30 -5.89 7.56
CA THR A 220 -5.14 -5.08 7.14
C THR A 220 -5.43 -3.59 7.26
N ALA A 221 -6.60 -3.12 6.81
CA ALA A 221 -6.98 -1.72 6.91
C ALA A 221 -7.07 -1.25 8.37
N LEU A 222 -7.55 -2.10 9.27
CA LEU A 222 -7.60 -1.83 10.70
C LEU A 222 -6.19 -1.73 11.30
N LEU A 223 -5.35 -2.73 11.04
CA LEU A 223 -3.95 -2.73 11.47
C LEU A 223 -3.19 -1.52 10.90
N PHE A 224 -3.44 -1.16 9.65
CA PHE A 224 -2.83 -0.01 8.99
C PHE A 224 -3.30 1.32 9.59
N THR A 225 -4.60 1.42 9.94
CA THR A 225 -5.18 2.61 10.59
C THR A 225 -4.63 2.82 12.01
N ILE A 226 -4.40 1.73 12.75
CA ILE A 226 -3.72 1.78 14.05
C ILE A 226 -2.23 2.11 13.82
N GLY A 227 -1.63 1.46 12.82
CA GLY A 227 -0.22 1.56 12.52
C GLY A 227 0.23 2.94 12.10
N LYS A 228 -0.56 3.66 11.28
CA LYS A 228 -0.25 5.05 10.90
C LYS A 228 -0.12 5.97 12.12
N TYR A 229 -0.93 5.73 13.16
CA TYR A 229 -0.87 6.52 14.39
C TYR A 229 0.38 6.16 15.20
N LEU A 230 0.66 4.86 15.35
CA LEU A 230 1.85 4.38 16.07
C LEU A 230 3.15 4.85 15.42
N ILE A 231 3.26 4.74 14.10
CA ILE A 231 4.47 5.14 13.37
C ILE A 231 4.61 6.67 13.33
N GLY A 232 3.51 7.41 13.22
CA GLY A 232 3.51 8.87 13.31
C GLY A 232 4.00 9.36 14.68
N LEU A 233 3.56 8.71 15.76
CA LEU A 233 4.08 8.97 17.11
C LEU A 233 5.56 8.59 17.23
N TYR A 234 5.96 7.44 16.69
CA TYR A 234 7.35 7.00 16.73
C TYR A 234 8.24 7.99 15.98
N ILE A 235 7.98 8.30 14.72
CA ILE A 235 8.79 9.22 13.91
C ILE A 235 8.74 10.65 14.46
N GLY A 236 7.59 11.12 14.92
CA GLY A 236 7.43 12.48 15.45
C GLY A 236 8.10 12.70 16.81
N LYS A 237 8.19 11.66 17.66
CA LYS A 237 8.83 11.75 18.99
C LYS A 237 10.28 11.25 19.01
N SER A 238 10.67 10.42 18.05
CA SER A 238 12.02 9.88 17.99
C SER A 238 12.94 10.82 17.23
N SER A 239 14.21 10.83 17.63
CA SER A 239 15.32 11.43 16.90
C SER A 239 15.67 10.66 15.62
N VAL A 240 14.77 9.87 15.03
CA VAL A 240 15.04 9.07 13.83
C VAL A 240 15.46 9.96 12.67
N ALA A 241 14.88 11.16 12.52
CA ALA A 241 15.36 12.10 11.51
C ALA A 241 16.71 12.73 11.92
N SER A 242 16.91 13.07 13.20
CA SER A 242 18.08 13.83 13.65
C SER A 242 19.35 12.98 13.80
N GLY A 243 19.23 11.68 14.11
CA GLY A 243 20.36 10.76 14.21
C GLY A 243 21.05 10.47 12.88
N TYR A 244 20.36 10.72 11.76
CA TYR A 244 20.87 10.49 10.41
C TYR A 244 21.21 11.79 9.65
N GLY A 245 21.10 12.95 10.30
CA GLY A 245 21.45 14.25 9.73
C GLY A 245 20.78 14.51 8.38
N ALA A 246 21.57 14.82 7.35
CA ALA A 246 21.08 15.11 6.00
C ALA A 246 20.30 13.94 5.35
N ALA A 247 20.54 12.68 5.79
CA ALA A 247 19.84 11.50 5.27
C ALA A 247 18.54 11.19 6.03
N GLY A 248 18.15 12.00 7.03
CA GLY A 248 16.99 11.74 7.88
C GLY A 248 15.67 11.56 7.12
N SER A 249 15.45 12.30 6.03
CA SER A 249 14.26 12.18 5.19
C SER A 249 14.14 10.80 4.53
N LEU A 250 15.23 10.27 3.98
CA LEU A 250 15.29 8.95 3.36
C LEU A 250 15.01 7.85 4.39
N VAL A 251 15.59 7.97 5.58
CA VAL A 251 15.40 7.00 6.67
C VAL A 251 13.95 7.00 7.17
N VAL A 252 13.34 8.18 7.33
CA VAL A 252 11.93 8.31 7.69
C VAL A 252 11.03 7.58 6.69
N VAL A 253 11.28 7.74 5.39
CA VAL A 253 10.50 7.03 4.36
C VAL A 253 10.78 5.53 4.39
N LEU A 254 12.04 5.10 4.52
CA LEU A 254 12.38 3.67 4.63
C LEU A 254 11.67 3.01 5.81
N VAL A 255 11.72 3.62 6.99
CA VAL A 255 11.08 3.10 8.21
C VAL A 255 9.57 3.03 8.04
N TRP A 256 8.95 4.08 7.48
CA TRP A 256 7.51 4.11 7.26
C TRP A 256 7.06 3.06 6.23
N VAL A 257 7.78 2.94 5.11
CA VAL A 257 7.45 1.96 4.07
C VAL A 257 7.67 0.54 4.60
N TYR A 258 8.78 0.29 5.30
CA TYR A 258 9.07 -1.02 5.90
C TYR A 258 7.96 -1.43 6.85
N TYR A 259 7.57 -0.54 7.77
CA TYR A 259 6.49 -0.79 8.71
C TYR A 259 5.15 -1.05 8.01
N SER A 260 4.82 -0.24 7.01
CA SER A 260 3.61 -0.42 6.18
C SER A 260 3.61 -1.75 5.43
N ALA A 261 4.76 -2.14 4.88
CA ALA A 261 4.95 -3.42 4.22
C ALA A 261 4.76 -4.59 5.19
N GLN A 262 5.20 -4.48 6.45
CA GLN A 262 4.96 -5.54 7.43
C GLN A 262 3.49 -5.73 7.75
N ILE A 263 2.74 -4.65 7.95
CA ILE A 263 1.28 -4.73 8.14
C ILE A 263 0.62 -5.37 6.91
N PHE A 264 1.02 -4.93 5.72
CA PHE A 264 0.50 -5.45 4.46
C PHE A 264 0.76 -6.95 4.29
N LEU A 265 2.00 -7.41 4.53
CA LEU A 265 2.37 -8.82 4.37
C LEU A 265 1.70 -9.69 5.44
N PHE A 266 1.65 -9.22 6.69
CA PHE A 266 0.92 -9.92 7.76
C PHE A 266 -0.57 -10.05 7.42
N GLY A 267 -1.18 -9.01 6.86
CA GLY A 267 -2.56 -9.06 6.39
C GLY A 267 -2.78 -10.06 5.25
N ALA A 268 -1.82 -10.20 4.34
CA ALA A 268 -1.87 -11.18 3.26
C ALA A 268 -1.78 -12.62 3.82
N GLU A 269 -0.88 -12.86 4.77
CA GLU A 269 -0.79 -14.14 5.48
C GLU A 269 -2.08 -14.47 6.25
N PHE A 270 -2.62 -13.48 6.98
CA PHE A 270 -3.91 -13.63 7.64
C PHE A 270 -5.02 -14.01 6.65
N THR A 271 -5.04 -13.39 5.46
CA THR A 271 -6.00 -13.72 4.40
C THR A 271 -5.84 -15.17 3.96
N TRP A 272 -4.60 -15.63 3.75
CA TRP A 272 -4.30 -17.00 3.34
C TRP A 272 -4.71 -18.02 4.41
N VAL A 273 -4.38 -17.77 5.68
CA VAL A 273 -4.75 -18.65 6.80
C VAL A 273 -6.27 -18.68 6.98
N TYR A 274 -6.93 -17.52 6.89
CA TYR A 274 -8.39 -17.41 6.94
C TYR A 274 -9.05 -18.23 5.82
N ALA A 275 -8.55 -18.11 4.59
CA ALA A 275 -9.06 -18.85 3.45
C ALA A 275 -9.00 -20.37 3.65
N HIS A 276 -7.95 -20.89 4.28
CA HIS A 276 -7.77 -22.33 4.54
C HIS A 276 -8.51 -22.85 5.78
N THR A 277 -8.89 -21.98 6.70
CA THR A 277 -9.51 -22.38 7.98
C THR A 277 -11.02 -22.23 7.93
N PHE A 278 -11.50 -21.08 7.45
CA PHE A 278 -12.92 -20.70 7.43
C PHE A 278 -13.44 -20.35 6.03
N GLY A 279 -12.55 -19.99 5.12
CA GLY A 279 -12.89 -19.46 3.80
C GLY A 279 -12.99 -20.49 2.68
N SER A 280 -12.75 -20.04 1.45
CA SER A 280 -12.99 -20.80 0.22
C SER A 280 -12.06 -22.00 -0.01
N LEU A 281 -10.92 -22.06 0.68
CA LEU A 281 -9.92 -23.11 0.56
C LEU A 281 -10.01 -24.14 1.69
N LYS A 282 -11.05 -24.09 2.51
CA LYS A 282 -11.29 -25.04 3.59
C LYS A 282 -11.31 -26.48 3.05
N GLY A 283 -10.49 -27.34 3.63
CA GLY A 283 -10.37 -28.76 3.25
C GLY A 283 -9.40 -29.05 2.10
N LYS A 284 -8.78 -28.02 1.49
CA LYS A 284 -7.66 -28.24 0.56
C LYS A 284 -6.36 -28.45 1.34
N VAL A 285 -5.51 -29.34 0.82
CA VAL A 285 -4.17 -29.60 1.39
C VAL A 285 -3.37 -28.31 1.35
N ARG A 286 -2.82 -27.90 2.50
CA ARG A 286 -1.97 -26.70 2.60
C ARG A 286 -0.59 -27.01 2.00
N PRO A 287 -0.18 -26.34 0.91
CA PRO A 287 1.15 -26.55 0.36
C PRO A 287 2.21 -26.13 1.38
N GLY A 288 3.20 -26.98 1.65
CA GLY A 288 4.34 -26.67 2.52
C GLY A 288 4.18 -26.97 4.02
N ARG A 289 3.01 -27.44 4.48
CA ARG A 289 2.96 -28.18 5.76
C ARG A 289 3.35 -29.61 5.45
N GLU A 290 4.61 -29.97 5.67
CA GLU A 290 4.92 -31.38 5.92
C GLU A 290 3.95 -31.84 7.00
N ILE A 291 3.22 -32.90 6.69
CA ILE A 291 2.40 -33.59 7.66
C ILE A 291 3.40 -34.11 8.68
N GLY A 292 3.55 -33.38 9.79
CA GLY A 292 4.25 -33.88 10.96
C GLY A 292 3.61 -35.22 11.31
N SER A 293 4.32 -36.29 11.01
CA SER A 293 3.96 -37.64 11.40
C SER A 293 3.90 -37.72 12.91
N THR A 294 2.71 -37.85 13.47
CA THR A 294 2.27 -38.94 14.38
C THR A 294 0.89 -38.65 14.94
#